data_AF-A0A2V5VS91-F1
#
_entry.id   AF-A0A2V5VS91-F1
#
_cell.length_a   1.000
_cell.length_b   1.000
_cell.length_c   1.000
_cell.angle_alpha   90.00
_cell.angle_beta   90.00
_cell.angle_gamma   90.00
#
_symmetry.space_group_name_H-M   'P 1'
#
loop_
_entity.id
_entity.type
_entity.pdbx_description
1 polymer ?
#
loop_
_entity_poly.entity_id
_entity_poly.type
_entity_poly.pdbx_seq_one_letter_code
_entity_poly.pdbx_strand_id
1 'polypeptide(L)'
;MPRELQEWLPREEVLSYEETLRLIRVASELGVTKVRVTGGEPLTRRNVVDFVREIPKISAIASLGISTNGTLLAREIAPGQTMAAALRSAGAQSINISLDTLDRHLYSQITGRDFHAQVLEGIDAAIAAGFDQIKLNTVLMRGRNDDQLVPLIEFAAARNLILRFIEMMPVSTTEVLSDENFLPIAEAKRTIEKRFGDLIPETSFRTNGPATYYQIPGREQRIGFIGAMTNLHFCESCNKLRLTCDGKLRPCLGSYLEFDIMKPLRAGASDEELRRFFIDVVDRKPEQHDFRNNYQPDRKMIAIGG
;
A
#
# COMPACT_ATOMS: atom_id res chain seq x y z
N MET A 1 -3.66 -12.26 -10.64
CA MET A 1 -2.21 -12.50 -10.51
C MET A 1 -1.68 -13.09 -11.80
N PRO A 2 -0.49 -12.66 -12.30
CA PRO A 2 0.14 -13.26 -13.48
C PRO A 2 0.23 -14.79 -13.36
N ARG A 3 0.21 -15.49 -14.49
CA ARG A 3 0.39 -16.96 -14.61
C ARG A 3 1.81 -17.46 -14.31
N GLU A 4 2.60 -16.65 -13.62
CA GLU A 4 4.01 -16.93 -13.37
C GLU A 4 4.13 -17.79 -12.10
N LEU A 5 5.03 -18.77 -12.13
CA LEU A 5 5.42 -19.58 -10.98
C LEU A 5 5.78 -18.66 -9.83
N GLN A 6 4.83 -18.47 -8.91
CA GLN A 6 5.06 -17.77 -7.66
C GLN A 6 5.86 -18.75 -6.82
N GLU A 7 7.19 -18.58 -6.78
CA GLU A 7 8.03 -19.31 -5.84
C GLU A 7 7.64 -18.84 -4.44
N TRP A 8 6.74 -19.62 -3.82
CA TRP A 8 6.39 -19.45 -2.42
C TRP A 8 7.65 -19.75 -1.62
N LEU A 9 8.11 -18.79 -0.84
CA LEU A 9 9.22 -19.01 0.08
C LEU A 9 8.87 -20.18 1.02
N PRO A 10 9.83 -21.07 1.32
CA PRO A 10 9.70 -22.03 2.39
C PRO A 10 9.26 -21.33 3.69
N ARG A 11 8.49 -22.02 4.53
CA ARG A 11 7.91 -21.41 5.74
C ARG A 11 8.99 -20.90 6.68
N GLU A 12 10.11 -21.61 6.74
CA GLU A 12 11.31 -21.25 7.48
C GLU A 12 11.99 -20.00 6.94
N GLU A 13 11.82 -19.61 5.69
CA GLU A 13 12.39 -18.38 5.13
C GLU A 13 11.52 -17.15 5.37
N VAL A 14 10.34 -17.34 5.96
CA VAL A 14 9.39 -16.26 6.27
C VAL A 14 9.41 -15.96 7.77
N LEU A 15 9.41 -14.68 8.14
CA LEU A 15 9.26 -14.26 9.52
C LEU A 15 7.95 -14.78 10.11
N SER A 16 8.00 -15.40 11.28
CA SER A 16 6.82 -15.77 12.06
C SER A 16 6.07 -14.51 12.54
N TYR A 17 4.82 -14.66 12.96
CA TYR A 17 4.09 -13.51 13.50
C TYR A 17 4.66 -13.03 14.84
N GLU A 18 5.17 -13.96 15.65
CA GLU A 18 5.85 -13.66 16.91
C GLU A 18 7.14 -12.87 16.65
N GLU A 19 7.92 -13.28 15.65
CA GLU A 19 9.11 -12.56 15.18
C GLU A 19 8.74 -11.15 14.71
N THR A 20 7.71 -11.02 13.86
CA THR A 20 7.25 -9.72 13.37
C THR A 20 6.72 -8.82 14.49
N LEU A 21 5.93 -9.36 15.44
CA LEU A 21 5.42 -8.60 16.58
C LEU A 21 6.56 -8.11 17.48
N ARG A 22 7.61 -8.92 17.68
CA ARG A 22 8.81 -8.51 18.40
C ARG A 22 9.50 -7.35 17.69
N LEU A 23 9.67 -7.42 16.38
CA LEU A 23 10.27 -6.34 15.59
C LEU A 23 9.42 -5.06 15.60
N ILE A 24 8.09 -5.16 15.56
CA ILE A 24 7.20 -4.00 15.69
C ILE A 24 7.35 -3.36 17.06
N ARG A 25 7.40 -4.15 18.14
CA ARG A 25 7.63 -3.63 19.51
C ARG A 25 8.95 -2.87 19.60
N VAL A 26 10.04 -3.47 19.12
CA VAL A 26 11.38 -2.84 19.10
C VAL A 26 11.36 -1.53 18.30
N ALA A 27 10.77 -1.53 17.10
CA ALA A 27 10.67 -0.33 16.27
C ALA A 27 9.78 0.76 16.92
N SER A 28 8.76 0.37 17.68
CA SER A 28 7.84 1.30 18.34
C SER A 28 8.53 2.11 19.44
N GLU A 29 9.52 1.53 20.11
CA GLU A 29 10.35 2.20 21.12
C GLU A 29 11.31 3.23 20.48
N LEU A 30 11.53 3.13 19.16
CA LEU A 30 12.27 4.10 18.35
C LEU A 30 11.36 5.18 17.72
N GLY A 31 10.09 5.25 18.13
CA GLY A 31 9.14 6.28 17.67
C GLY A 31 8.22 5.87 16.52
N VAL A 32 8.24 4.60 16.09
CA VAL A 32 7.25 4.11 15.12
C VAL A 32 5.88 4.01 15.78
N THR A 33 4.94 4.83 15.30
CA THR A 33 3.56 4.89 15.84
C THR A 33 2.51 4.34 14.87
N LYS A 34 2.91 3.98 13.64
CA LYS A 34 1.99 3.60 12.56
C LYS A 34 2.48 2.34 11.87
N VAL A 35 1.63 1.32 11.83
CA VAL A 35 1.89 0.05 11.15
C VAL A 35 0.96 -0.10 9.96
N ARG A 36 1.49 -0.57 8.84
CA ARG A 36 0.71 -0.92 7.66
C ARG A 36 1.04 -2.34 7.23
N VAL A 37 0.11 -3.26 7.43
CA VAL A 37 0.24 -4.64 6.99
C VAL A 37 0.07 -4.69 5.47
N THR A 38 1.04 -5.29 4.79
CA THR A 38 1.06 -5.46 3.34
C THR A 38 1.68 -6.81 2.98
N GLY A 39 2.21 -6.97 1.77
CA GLY A 39 2.63 -8.27 1.25
C GLY A 39 2.59 -8.29 -0.27
N GLY A 40 2.59 -9.50 -0.83
CA GLY A 40 1.79 -9.76 -2.01
C GLY A 40 0.32 -9.45 -1.69
N GLU A 41 -0.48 -10.46 -1.38
CA GLU A 41 -1.81 -10.25 -0.80
C GLU A 41 -1.78 -10.65 0.69
N PRO A 42 -1.82 -9.71 1.65
CA PRO A 42 -1.71 -10.06 3.07
C PRO A 42 -2.81 -11.01 3.54
N LEU A 43 -4.01 -10.93 2.94
CA LEU A 43 -5.17 -11.71 3.34
C LEU A 43 -5.08 -13.20 2.93
N THR A 44 -4.07 -13.60 2.14
CA THR A 44 -3.81 -15.01 1.86
C THR A 44 -3.02 -15.71 2.98
N ARG A 45 -2.34 -14.95 3.85
CA ARG A 45 -1.54 -15.54 4.93
C ARG A 45 -2.47 -16.04 6.04
N ARG A 46 -2.35 -17.32 6.40
CA ARG A 46 -3.18 -17.92 7.45
C ARG A 46 -2.99 -17.18 8.78
N ASN A 47 -4.07 -17.05 9.55
CA ASN A 47 -4.10 -16.38 10.86
C ASN A 47 -3.74 -14.88 10.83
N VAL A 48 -3.84 -14.21 9.68
CA VAL A 48 -3.60 -12.77 9.56
C VAL A 48 -4.48 -11.93 10.48
N VAL A 49 -5.73 -12.36 10.73
CA VAL A 49 -6.66 -11.65 11.63
C VAL A 49 -6.13 -11.68 13.07
N ASP A 50 -5.60 -12.82 13.52
CA ASP A 50 -5.03 -12.93 14.86
C ASP A 50 -3.78 -12.06 15.01
N PHE A 51 -2.90 -12.07 14.00
CA PHE A 51 -1.75 -11.16 13.96
C PHE A 51 -2.17 -9.68 14.02
N VAL A 52 -3.17 -9.28 13.22
CA VAL A 52 -3.71 -7.90 13.24
C VAL A 52 -4.25 -7.55 14.62
N ARG A 53 -4.86 -8.50 15.35
CA ARG A 53 -5.39 -8.28 16.71
C ARG A 53 -4.31 -8.02 17.75
N GLU A 54 -3.10 -8.53 17.55
CA GLU A 54 -1.99 -8.33 18.49
C GLU A 54 -1.31 -6.96 18.33
N ILE A 55 -1.32 -6.37 17.12
CA ILE A 55 -0.58 -5.11 16.85
C ILE A 55 -1.06 -3.95 17.74
N PRO A 56 -2.38 -3.66 17.89
CA PRO A 56 -2.84 -2.55 18.74
C PRO A 56 -2.53 -2.73 20.24
N LYS A 57 -2.16 -3.93 20.68
CA LYS A 57 -1.74 -4.17 22.08
C LYS A 57 -0.36 -3.58 22.38
N ILE A 58 0.41 -3.23 21.35
CA ILE A 58 1.66 -2.50 21.48
C ILE A 58 1.31 -1.03 21.67
N SER A 59 1.40 -0.53 22.91
CA SER A 59 0.83 0.76 23.34
C SER A 59 1.30 1.98 22.52
N ALA A 60 2.50 1.95 21.97
CA ALA A 60 3.04 3.03 21.13
C ALA A 60 2.42 3.08 19.71
N ILE A 61 1.74 2.02 19.27
CA ILE A 61 1.12 1.95 17.93
C ILE A 61 -0.25 2.65 17.97
N ALA A 62 -0.29 3.87 17.45
CA ALA A 62 -1.49 4.69 17.39
C ALA A 62 -2.37 4.39 16.16
N SER A 63 -1.80 3.82 15.09
CA SER A 63 -2.57 3.53 13.87
C SER A 63 -2.16 2.26 13.16
N LEU A 64 -3.17 1.48 12.77
CA LEU A 64 -3.03 0.25 12.01
C LEU A 64 -3.81 0.34 10.70
N GLY A 65 -3.12 0.12 9.59
CA GLY A 65 -3.74 0.05 8.27
C GLY A 65 -3.41 -1.23 7.52
N ILE A 66 -4.26 -1.58 6.56
CA ILE A 66 -4.06 -2.73 5.68
C ILE A 66 -3.99 -2.24 4.23
N SER A 67 -3.15 -2.86 3.41
CA SER A 67 -3.17 -2.64 1.95
C SER A 67 -3.37 -3.98 1.25
N THR A 68 -4.43 -4.08 0.46
CA THR A 68 -4.91 -5.33 -0.17
C THR A 68 -5.40 -5.06 -1.58
N ASN A 69 -5.51 -6.11 -2.40
CA ASN A 69 -6.25 -6.07 -3.66
C ASN A 69 -7.78 -6.13 -3.46
N GLY A 70 -8.26 -6.33 -2.23
CA GLY A 70 -9.68 -6.29 -1.85
C GLY A 70 -10.47 -7.57 -2.13
N THR A 71 -9.95 -8.49 -2.94
CA THR A 71 -10.69 -9.68 -3.43
C THR A 71 -11.07 -10.68 -2.34
N LEU A 72 -10.44 -10.61 -1.17
CA LEU A 72 -10.71 -11.50 -0.03
C LEU A 72 -11.51 -10.82 1.08
N LEU A 73 -11.89 -9.54 0.95
CA LEU A 73 -12.54 -8.79 2.01
C LEU A 73 -13.98 -9.24 2.28
N ALA A 74 -14.72 -9.62 1.24
CA ALA A 74 -16.09 -10.12 1.36
C ALA A 74 -16.16 -11.58 1.80
N ARG A 75 -15.05 -12.33 1.75
CA ARG A 75 -15.02 -13.73 2.12
C ARG A 75 -15.44 -13.91 3.57
N GLU A 76 -16.43 -14.76 3.82
CA GLU A 76 -16.79 -15.19 5.17
C GLU A 76 -15.68 -16.06 5.77
N ILE A 77 -15.28 -15.73 6.99
CA ILE A 77 -14.31 -16.52 7.77
C ILE A 77 -14.94 -17.19 9.00
N ALA A 78 -16.12 -16.73 9.38
CA ALA A 78 -17.01 -17.32 10.38
C ALA A 78 -18.47 -16.95 9.99
N PRO A 79 -19.49 -17.66 10.49
CA PRO A 79 -20.89 -17.38 10.16
C PRO A 79 -21.26 -15.91 10.39
N GLY A 80 -21.68 -15.21 9.34
CA GLY A 80 -22.05 -13.80 9.38
C GLY A 80 -20.90 -12.81 9.60
N GLN A 81 -19.64 -13.26 9.51
CA GLN A 81 -18.46 -12.42 9.68
C GLN A 81 -17.55 -12.52 8.44
N THR A 82 -17.52 -11.43 7.67
CA THR A 82 -16.59 -11.26 6.56
C THR A 82 -15.17 -10.99 7.07
N MET A 83 -14.18 -11.23 6.22
CA MET A 83 -12.79 -10.87 6.49
C MET A 83 -12.66 -9.37 6.83
N ALA A 84 -13.36 -8.50 6.11
CA ALA A 84 -13.38 -7.06 6.40
C ALA A 84 -13.87 -6.76 7.83
N ALA A 85 -14.99 -7.37 8.24
CA ALA A 85 -15.53 -7.20 9.58
C ALA A 85 -14.54 -7.72 10.65
N ALA A 86 -13.93 -8.88 10.42
CA ALA A 86 -12.96 -9.45 11.34
C ALA A 86 -11.70 -8.58 11.52
N LEU A 87 -11.17 -8.02 10.43
CA LEU A 87 -10.01 -7.11 10.48
C LEU A 87 -10.34 -5.82 11.22
N ARG A 88 -11.54 -5.27 11.00
CA ARG A 88 -11.99 -4.07 11.71
C ARG A 88 -12.15 -4.35 13.21
N SER A 89 -12.81 -5.45 13.58
CA SER A 89 -12.93 -5.88 14.99
C SER A 89 -11.57 -6.18 15.64
N ALA A 90 -10.56 -6.59 14.86
CA ALA A 90 -9.20 -6.77 15.33
C ALA A 90 -8.42 -5.46 15.54
N GLY A 91 -9.00 -4.30 15.20
CA GLY A 91 -8.42 -2.98 15.46
C GLY A 91 -7.78 -2.30 14.25
N ALA A 92 -7.93 -2.85 13.05
CA ALA A 92 -7.54 -2.14 11.83
C ALA A 92 -8.45 -0.91 11.60
N GLN A 93 -7.83 0.26 11.44
CA GLN A 93 -8.53 1.54 11.30
C GLN A 93 -8.73 1.96 9.85
N SER A 94 -7.74 1.67 9.01
CA SER A 94 -7.75 2.11 7.61
C SER A 94 -7.44 0.98 6.65
N ILE A 95 -8.02 1.04 5.46
CA ILE A 95 -7.76 0.09 4.40
C ILE A 95 -7.46 0.81 3.08
N ASN A 96 -6.43 0.33 2.39
CA ASN A 96 -6.11 0.74 1.03
C ASN A 96 -6.44 -0.43 0.10
N ILE A 97 -7.32 -0.22 -0.86
CA ILE A 97 -7.75 -1.22 -1.84
C ILE A 97 -7.22 -0.80 -3.21
N SER A 98 -6.55 -1.70 -3.89
CA SER A 98 -6.04 -1.45 -5.25
C SER A 98 -7.16 -1.68 -6.27
N LEU A 99 -7.47 -0.66 -7.07
CA LEU A 99 -8.51 -0.70 -8.10
C LEU A 99 -8.11 0.23 -9.25
N ASP A 100 -7.61 -0.36 -10.34
CA ASP A 100 -7.07 0.42 -11.47
C ASP A 100 -8.13 0.76 -12.53
N THR A 101 -9.31 0.15 -12.45
CA THR A 101 -10.39 0.27 -13.44
C THR A 101 -11.71 -0.31 -12.89
N LEU A 102 -12.84 0.15 -13.42
CA LEU A 102 -14.18 -0.43 -13.23
C LEU A 102 -14.62 -1.30 -14.42
N ASP A 103 -13.82 -1.35 -15.49
CA ASP A 103 -14.04 -2.24 -16.62
C ASP A 103 -13.49 -3.63 -16.30
N ARG A 104 -14.35 -4.64 -16.36
CA ARG A 104 -14.01 -6.02 -15.99
C ARG A 104 -12.94 -6.63 -16.89
N HIS A 105 -12.96 -6.31 -18.18
CA HIS A 105 -12.01 -6.86 -19.13
C HIS A 105 -10.62 -6.27 -18.89
N LEU A 106 -10.53 -4.94 -18.80
CA LEU A 106 -9.32 -4.22 -18.45
C LEU A 106 -8.79 -4.64 -17.07
N TYR A 107 -9.66 -4.84 -16.09
CA TYR A 107 -9.29 -5.36 -14.77
C TYR A 107 -8.58 -6.70 -14.89
N SER A 108 -9.14 -7.61 -15.69
CA SER A 108 -8.58 -8.94 -15.91
C SER A 108 -7.24 -8.88 -16.65
N GLN A 109 -7.08 -7.94 -17.59
CA GLN A 109 -5.82 -7.70 -18.29
C GLN A 109 -4.73 -7.12 -17.38
N ILE A 110 -5.09 -6.19 -16.49
CA ILE A 110 -4.15 -5.55 -15.56
C ILE A 110 -3.72 -6.55 -14.48
N THR A 111 -4.69 -7.21 -13.85
CA THR A 111 -4.42 -8.09 -12.70
C THR A 111 -4.00 -9.49 -13.13
N GLY A 112 -4.29 -9.90 -14.36
CA GLY A 112 -4.07 -11.25 -14.91
C GLY A 112 -5.14 -12.29 -14.51
N ARG A 113 -6.19 -11.91 -13.77
CA ARG A 113 -7.31 -12.78 -13.38
C ARG A 113 -8.62 -12.00 -13.29
N ASP A 114 -9.73 -12.66 -13.57
CA ASP A 114 -11.06 -12.07 -13.42
C ASP A 114 -11.54 -12.19 -11.97
N PHE A 115 -11.15 -11.20 -11.15
CA PHE A 115 -11.63 -11.01 -9.78
C PHE A 115 -12.38 -9.69 -9.59
N HIS A 116 -12.91 -9.14 -10.68
CA HIS A 116 -13.54 -7.83 -10.69
C HIS A 116 -14.77 -7.78 -9.75
N ALA A 117 -15.63 -8.79 -9.80
CA ALA A 117 -16.78 -8.87 -8.90
C ALA A 117 -16.33 -8.91 -7.42
N GLN A 118 -15.34 -9.75 -7.12
CA GLN A 118 -14.83 -9.93 -5.76
C GLN A 118 -14.19 -8.67 -5.17
N VAL A 119 -13.51 -7.84 -5.98
CA VAL A 119 -12.98 -6.57 -5.47
C VAL A 119 -14.08 -5.56 -5.18
N LEU A 120 -15.14 -5.50 -6.00
CA LEU A 120 -16.28 -4.61 -5.75
C LEU A 120 -17.06 -5.05 -4.50
N GLU A 121 -17.35 -6.34 -4.38
CA GLU A 121 -17.94 -6.93 -3.17
C GLU A 121 -17.05 -6.68 -1.94
N GLY A 122 -15.72 -6.77 -2.11
CA GLY A 122 -14.75 -6.49 -1.06
C GLY A 122 -14.74 -5.03 -0.60
N ILE A 123 -14.93 -4.09 -1.52
CA ILE A 123 -15.10 -2.66 -1.20
C ILE A 123 -16.38 -2.45 -0.41
N ASP A 124 -17.50 -3.03 -0.86
CA ASP A 124 -18.78 -2.91 -0.16
C ASP A 124 -18.71 -3.56 1.25
N ALA A 125 -18.01 -4.69 1.40
CA ALA A 125 -17.75 -5.32 2.69
C ALA A 125 -16.88 -4.45 3.62
N ALA A 126 -15.89 -3.73 3.08
CA ALA A 126 -15.10 -2.78 3.86
C ALA A 126 -15.95 -1.58 4.33
N ILE A 127 -16.84 -1.07 3.48
CA ILE A 127 -17.78 -0.01 3.85
C ILE A 127 -18.69 -0.51 4.98
N ALA A 128 -19.31 -1.68 4.80
CA ALA A 128 -20.20 -2.27 5.79
C ALA A 128 -19.52 -2.57 7.13
N ALA A 129 -18.23 -2.93 7.11
CA ALA A 129 -17.44 -3.14 8.32
C ALA A 129 -17.19 -1.84 9.12
N GLY A 130 -17.31 -0.67 8.50
CA GLY A 130 -17.16 0.62 9.18
C GLY A 130 -15.70 0.99 9.48
N PHE A 131 -14.78 0.76 8.52
CA PHE A 131 -13.43 1.30 8.60
C PHE A 131 -13.46 2.84 8.63
N ASP A 132 -12.62 3.46 9.46
CA ASP A 132 -12.57 4.93 9.59
C ASP A 132 -12.16 5.60 8.28
N GLN A 133 -11.35 4.92 7.48
CA GLN A 133 -10.86 5.45 6.21
C GLN A 133 -10.57 4.34 5.20
N ILE A 134 -11.36 4.34 4.13
CA ILE A 134 -11.18 3.47 2.96
C ILE A 134 -10.58 4.31 1.83
N LYS A 135 -9.47 3.83 1.25
CA LYS A 135 -8.80 4.48 0.12
C LYS A 135 -8.74 3.55 -1.07
N LEU A 136 -9.21 4.01 -2.21
CA LEU A 136 -8.98 3.36 -3.49
C LEU A 136 -7.66 3.88 -4.06
N ASN A 137 -6.81 2.96 -4.52
CA ASN A 137 -5.54 3.28 -5.16
C ASN A 137 -5.59 2.83 -6.61
N THR A 138 -5.35 3.79 -7.51
CA THR A 138 -5.33 3.59 -8.95
C THR A 138 -3.96 3.99 -9.47
N VAL A 139 -3.23 3.03 -10.02
CA VAL A 139 -2.00 3.30 -10.76
C VAL A 139 -2.38 3.83 -12.14
N LEU A 140 -1.82 4.98 -12.51
CA LEU A 140 -2.04 5.62 -13.80
C LEU A 140 -1.21 4.93 -14.88
N MET A 141 -1.87 4.47 -15.94
CA MET A 141 -1.25 3.75 -17.05
C MET A 141 -1.76 4.33 -18.36
N ARG A 142 -0.91 5.09 -19.04
CA ARG A 142 -1.27 5.73 -20.30
C ARG A 142 -1.67 4.68 -21.34
N GLY A 143 -2.66 5.02 -22.15
CA GLY A 143 -3.22 4.17 -23.19
C GLY A 143 -4.00 2.96 -22.65
N ARG A 144 -4.15 2.82 -21.33
CA ARG A 144 -4.80 1.66 -20.71
C ARG A 144 -5.96 2.04 -19.84
N ASN A 145 -5.81 2.97 -18.90
CA ASN A 145 -6.87 3.34 -17.96
C ASN A 145 -7.12 4.85 -17.85
N ASP A 146 -6.70 5.63 -18.85
CA ASP A 146 -6.94 7.07 -18.95
C ASP A 146 -8.45 7.40 -18.94
N ASP A 147 -9.25 6.53 -19.56
CA ASP A 147 -10.71 6.65 -19.62
C ASP A 147 -11.39 6.29 -18.28
N GLN A 148 -10.66 5.68 -17.34
CA GLN A 148 -11.16 5.29 -16.03
C GLN A 148 -11.10 6.41 -14.98
N LEU A 149 -10.41 7.53 -15.27
CA LEU A 149 -10.26 8.64 -14.31
C LEU A 149 -11.61 9.14 -13.80
N VAL A 150 -12.54 9.47 -14.72
CA VAL A 150 -13.87 10.00 -14.38
C VAL A 150 -14.76 8.92 -13.74
N PRO A 151 -14.91 7.71 -14.31
CA PRO A 151 -15.68 6.63 -13.69
C PRO A 151 -15.25 6.30 -12.25
N LEU A 152 -13.94 6.23 -11.99
CA LEU A 152 -13.42 5.94 -10.65
C LEU A 152 -13.73 7.07 -9.67
N ILE A 153 -13.65 8.33 -10.10
CA ILE A 153 -14.04 9.49 -9.29
C ILE A 153 -15.52 9.41 -8.90
N GLU A 154 -16.40 9.15 -9.87
CA GLU A 154 -17.84 9.03 -9.61
C GLU A 154 -18.14 7.85 -8.69
N PHE A 155 -17.49 6.71 -8.91
CA PHE A 155 -17.63 5.52 -8.06
C PHE A 155 -17.21 5.78 -6.61
N ALA A 156 -16.08 6.45 -6.41
CA ALA A 156 -15.59 6.83 -5.08
C ALA A 156 -16.53 7.84 -4.40
N ALA A 157 -17.01 8.84 -5.16
CA ALA A 157 -17.94 9.87 -4.66
C ALA A 157 -19.27 9.31 -4.20
N ALA A 158 -19.85 8.36 -4.96
CA ALA A 158 -21.10 7.72 -4.59
C ALA A 158 -21.02 6.92 -3.27
N ARG A 159 -19.80 6.58 -2.82
CA ARG A 159 -19.52 5.78 -1.62
C ARG A 159 -18.74 6.53 -0.53
N ASN A 160 -18.51 7.83 -0.70
CA ASN A 160 -17.69 8.65 0.19
C ASN A 160 -16.29 8.06 0.47
N LEU A 161 -15.65 7.52 -0.58
CA LEU A 161 -14.32 6.90 -0.48
C LEU A 161 -13.25 7.89 -0.91
N ILE A 162 -12.06 7.81 -0.33
CA ILE A 162 -10.92 8.60 -0.84
C ILE A 162 -10.32 7.88 -2.05
N LEU A 163 -10.26 8.54 -3.20
CA LEU A 163 -9.57 8.01 -4.38
C LEU A 163 -8.17 8.58 -4.47
N ARG A 164 -7.16 7.76 -4.79
CA ARG A 164 -5.79 8.20 -5.03
C ARG A 164 -5.28 7.72 -6.36
N PHE A 165 -4.85 8.67 -7.19
CA PHE A 165 -4.11 8.40 -8.41
C PHE A 165 -2.61 8.38 -8.12
N ILE A 166 -1.94 7.36 -8.61
CA ILE A 166 -0.53 7.07 -8.32
C ILE A 166 0.20 6.95 -9.65
N GLU A 167 1.29 7.69 -9.80
CA GLU A 167 2.20 7.49 -10.95
C GLU A 167 2.77 6.08 -10.94
N MET A 168 2.84 5.48 -12.12
CA MET A 168 3.54 4.22 -12.29
C MET A 168 5.03 4.41 -11.93
N MET A 169 5.56 3.49 -11.12
CA MET A 169 6.95 3.50 -10.67
C MET A 169 7.62 2.20 -11.13
N PRO A 170 8.92 2.23 -11.48
CA PRO A 170 9.65 1.05 -11.94
C PRO A 170 10.04 0.13 -10.79
N VAL A 171 9.09 -0.31 -9.96
CA VAL A 171 9.38 -1.12 -8.77
C VAL A 171 9.68 -2.59 -9.13
N SER A 172 9.13 -3.09 -10.24
CA SER A 172 9.27 -4.51 -10.65
C SER A 172 9.79 -4.69 -12.06
N THR A 173 9.71 -3.65 -12.88
CA THR A 173 10.25 -3.59 -14.24
C THR A 173 10.58 -2.14 -14.54
N THR A 174 11.62 -1.90 -15.33
CA THR A 174 12.01 -0.57 -15.80
C THR A 174 11.18 -0.13 -17.02
N GLU A 175 10.47 -1.05 -17.69
CA GLU A 175 9.66 -0.81 -18.90
C GLU A 175 8.32 -0.08 -18.65
N VAL A 176 8.26 0.71 -17.58
CA VAL A 176 7.06 1.46 -17.17
C VAL A 176 7.18 2.96 -17.37
N LEU A 177 8.38 3.45 -17.68
CA LEU A 177 8.69 4.87 -17.86
C LEU A 177 8.90 5.24 -19.33
N SER A 178 7.99 4.80 -20.21
CA SER A 178 7.95 5.23 -21.61
C SER A 178 6.85 6.27 -21.83
N ASP A 179 6.97 7.09 -22.86
CA ASP A 179 5.92 8.03 -23.27
C ASP A 179 4.60 7.34 -23.60
N GLU A 180 4.63 6.04 -23.93
CA GLU A 180 3.45 5.24 -24.24
C GLU A 180 2.73 4.72 -22.99
N ASN A 181 3.45 4.50 -21.88
CA ASN A 181 2.91 3.87 -20.67
C ASN A 181 2.77 4.82 -19.48
N PHE A 182 3.61 5.86 -19.40
CA PHE A 182 3.66 6.76 -18.25
C PHE A 182 2.67 7.91 -18.39
N LEU A 183 1.71 7.99 -17.46
CA LEU A 183 0.77 9.09 -17.35
C LEU A 183 1.12 9.97 -16.12
N PRO A 184 1.71 11.16 -16.32
CA PRO A 184 2.04 12.09 -15.24
C PRO A 184 0.80 12.57 -14.48
N ILE A 185 0.94 12.81 -13.18
CA ILE A 185 -0.13 13.39 -12.34
C ILE A 185 -0.65 14.70 -12.93
N ALA A 186 0.23 15.56 -13.44
CA ALA A 186 -0.17 16.86 -14.00
C ALA A 186 -1.11 16.71 -15.21
N GLU A 187 -0.98 15.63 -15.99
CA GLU A 187 -1.86 15.36 -17.12
C GLU A 187 -3.19 14.75 -16.68
N ALA A 188 -3.16 13.79 -15.75
CA ALA A 188 -4.38 13.27 -15.13
C ALA A 188 -5.19 14.41 -14.48
N LYS A 189 -4.51 15.31 -13.76
CA LYS A 189 -5.12 16.48 -13.12
C LYS A 189 -5.82 17.39 -14.13
N ARG A 190 -5.14 17.76 -15.22
CA ARG A 190 -5.74 18.57 -16.31
C ARG A 190 -6.96 17.89 -16.93
N THR A 191 -6.93 16.57 -17.09
CA THR A 191 -8.07 15.82 -17.63
C THR A 191 -9.28 15.85 -16.69
N ILE A 192 -9.03 15.71 -15.38
CA ILE A 192 -10.06 15.83 -14.34
C ILE A 192 -10.62 17.26 -14.29
N GLU A 193 -9.75 18.27 -14.31
CA GLU A 193 -10.13 19.69 -14.25
C GLU A 193 -10.99 20.10 -15.46
N LYS A 194 -10.73 19.57 -16.66
CA LYS A 194 -11.59 19.79 -17.84
C LYS A 194 -13.03 19.31 -17.63
N ARG A 195 -13.25 18.27 -16.83
CA ARG A 195 -14.58 17.68 -16.61
C ARG A 195 -15.30 18.28 -15.40
N PHE A 196 -14.56 18.64 -14.36
CA PHE A 196 -15.11 19.00 -13.06
C PHE A 196 -14.79 20.43 -12.59
N GLY A 197 -13.98 21.18 -13.33
CA GLY A 197 -13.46 22.47 -12.92
C GLY A 197 -12.19 22.37 -12.08
N ASP A 198 -11.62 23.52 -11.74
CA ASP A 198 -10.33 23.63 -11.05
C ASP A 198 -10.35 22.96 -9.67
N LEU A 199 -9.46 22.00 -9.47
CA LEU A 199 -9.38 21.24 -8.22
C LEU A 199 -8.90 22.11 -7.05
N ILE A 200 -9.64 22.08 -5.95
CA ILE A 200 -9.38 22.92 -4.77
C ILE A 200 -8.36 22.23 -3.86
N PRO A 201 -7.15 22.80 -3.64
CA PRO A 201 -6.14 22.14 -2.80
C PRO A 201 -6.57 22.04 -1.33
N GLU A 202 -6.46 20.85 -0.74
CA GLU A 202 -6.65 20.64 0.71
C GLU A 202 -5.30 20.57 1.44
N THR A 203 -4.69 21.72 1.67
CA THR A 203 -3.34 21.82 2.22
C THR A 203 -3.22 21.37 3.68
N SER A 204 -4.30 21.36 4.45
CA SER A 204 -4.33 20.89 5.85
C SER A 204 -4.66 19.39 5.98
N PHE A 205 -5.31 18.79 4.98
CA PHE A 205 -5.71 17.39 5.03
C PHE A 205 -4.51 16.47 4.77
N ARG A 206 -4.29 15.51 5.67
CA ARG A 206 -3.20 14.54 5.58
C ARG A 206 -3.71 13.15 5.95
N THR A 207 -3.12 12.14 5.32
CA THR A 207 -3.31 10.74 5.71
C THR A 207 -1.97 10.06 5.91
N ASN A 208 -1.96 8.75 6.18
CA ASN A 208 -0.75 7.95 6.25
C ASN A 208 -0.17 7.74 4.83
N GLY A 209 0.62 8.71 4.36
CA GLY A 209 1.35 8.62 3.10
C GLY A 209 1.63 9.96 2.43
N PRO A 210 2.30 9.93 1.27
CA PRO A 210 2.84 11.12 0.59
C PRO A 210 1.83 11.82 -0.33
N ALA A 211 0.56 11.44 -0.28
CA ALA A 211 -0.45 11.97 -1.20
C ALA A 211 -0.76 13.43 -0.87
N THR A 212 -0.84 14.26 -1.90
CA THR A 212 -1.43 15.60 -1.83
C THR A 212 -2.90 15.53 -2.21
N TYR A 213 -3.76 16.18 -1.45
CA TYR A 213 -5.22 16.05 -1.58
C TYR A 213 -5.86 17.30 -2.15
N TYR A 214 -6.91 17.07 -2.93
CA TYR A 214 -7.73 18.10 -3.54
C TYR A 214 -9.21 17.71 -3.39
N GLN A 215 -10.05 18.74 -3.28
CA GLN A 215 -11.49 18.61 -3.35
C GLN A 215 -11.96 18.93 -4.76
N ILE A 216 -12.98 18.20 -5.22
CA ILE A 216 -13.66 18.51 -6.49
C ILE A 216 -14.66 19.63 -6.25
N PRO A 217 -14.68 20.70 -7.07
CA PRO A 217 -15.65 21.80 -6.92
C PRO A 217 -17.09 21.32 -6.82
N GLY A 218 -17.83 21.85 -5.83
CA GLY A 218 -19.23 21.51 -5.61
C GLY A 218 -19.47 20.10 -5.04
N ARG A 219 -18.44 19.39 -4.59
CA ARG A 219 -18.54 18.03 -4.03
C ARG A 219 -17.70 17.90 -2.76
N GLU A 220 -18.09 17.03 -1.84
CA GLU A 220 -17.26 16.69 -0.67
C GLU A 220 -16.15 15.66 -0.99
N GLN A 221 -16.15 15.13 -2.22
CA GLN A 221 -15.22 14.11 -2.66
C GLN A 221 -13.77 14.63 -2.64
N ARG A 222 -12.90 13.86 -1.98
CA ARG A 222 -11.45 14.08 -1.96
C ARG A 222 -10.73 13.16 -2.92
N ILE A 223 -9.90 13.72 -3.78
CA ILE A 223 -8.96 12.96 -4.61
C ILE A 223 -7.53 13.28 -4.19
N GLY A 224 -6.71 12.24 -4.11
CA GLY A 224 -5.29 12.34 -3.79
C GLY A 224 -4.43 12.04 -5.00
N PHE A 225 -3.27 12.67 -5.06
CA PHE A 225 -2.27 12.40 -6.08
C PHE A 225 -0.95 12.00 -5.44
N ILE A 226 -0.32 10.96 -5.98
CA ILE A 226 0.99 10.47 -5.58
C ILE A 226 1.89 10.52 -6.82
N GLY A 227 2.57 11.66 -7.01
CA GLY A 227 3.50 11.86 -8.11
C GLY A 227 4.91 11.43 -7.76
N ALA A 228 5.13 10.14 -7.48
CA ALA A 228 6.45 9.66 -7.07
C ALA A 228 7.52 9.84 -8.16
N MET A 229 7.13 9.91 -9.44
CA MET A 229 8.06 10.09 -10.54
C MET A 229 8.23 11.54 -10.93
N THR A 230 7.26 12.43 -10.67
CA THR A 230 7.34 13.85 -11.07
C THR A 230 7.58 14.82 -9.91
N ASN A 231 7.16 14.48 -8.68
CA ASN A 231 7.38 15.32 -7.50
C ASN A 231 8.73 15.02 -6.84
N LEU A 232 9.65 15.99 -6.90
CA LEU A 232 10.99 15.90 -6.30
C LEU A 232 10.99 15.96 -4.77
N HIS A 233 9.97 16.58 -4.15
CA HIS A 233 9.90 16.74 -2.68
C HIS A 233 9.26 15.55 -1.97
N PHE A 234 8.94 14.48 -2.71
CA PHE A 234 8.31 13.28 -2.18
C PHE A 234 9.09 12.65 -1.01
N CYS A 235 10.43 12.71 -1.05
CA CYS A 235 11.28 12.06 -0.08
C CYS A 235 11.58 12.90 1.18
N GLU A 236 11.53 14.23 1.11
CA GLU A 236 11.91 15.13 2.22
C GLU A 236 11.13 14.88 3.52
N SER A 237 9.87 14.45 3.39
CA SER A 237 8.98 14.14 4.53
C SER A 237 8.77 12.63 4.74
N CYS A 238 9.53 11.78 4.04
CA CYS A 238 9.35 10.33 4.08
C CYS A 238 9.92 9.72 5.36
N ASN A 239 9.05 9.26 6.25
CA ASN A 239 9.40 8.61 7.52
C ASN A 239 9.12 7.10 7.53
N LYS A 240 9.16 6.45 6.36
CA LYS A 240 8.80 5.04 6.21
C LYS A 240 10.01 4.13 6.18
N LEU A 241 9.86 2.98 6.83
CA LEU A 241 10.67 1.78 6.66
C LEU A 241 9.76 0.65 6.17
N ARG A 242 10.34 -0.37 5.55
CA ARG A 242 9.61 -1.55 5.08
C ARG A 242 10.32 -2.80 5.55
N LEU A 243 9.57 -3.68 6.21
CA LEU A 243 10.01 -5.03 6.55
C LEU A 243 9.44 -5.98 5.50
N THR A 244 10.27 -6.76 4.83
CA THR A 244 9.83 -7.78 3.88
C THR A 244 9.45 -9.07 4.63
N CYS A 245 8.69 -9.96 3.98
CA CYS A 245 8.29 -11.23 4.59
C CYS A 245 9.47 -12.16 4.93
N ASP A 246 10.56 -12.09 4.18
CA ASP A 246 11.85 -12.78 4.42
C ASP A 246 12.79 -12.01 5.38
N GLY A 247 12.25 -11.01 6.07
CA GLY A 247 12.93 -10.30 7.15
C GLY A 247 14.13 -9.48 6.71
N LYS A 248 13.98 -8.78 5.58
CA LYS A 248 14.84 -7.68 5.17
C LYS A 248 14.21 -6.35 5.56
N LEU A 249 14.99 -5.48 6.19
CA LEU A 249 14.60 -4.11 6.43
C LEU A 249 15.07 -3.24 5.28
N ARG A 250 14.14 -2.53 4.65
CA ARG A 250 14.37 -1.62 3.53
C ARG A 250 14.11 -0.18 3.98
N PRO A 251 15.12 0.71 3.91
CA PRO A 251 14.93 2.10 4.31
C PRO A 251 14.17 2.92 3.26
N CYS A 252 14.14 2.47 1.99
CA CYS A 252 13.42 3.12 0.91
C CYS A 252 12.80 2.07 -0.03
N LEU A 253 11.62 2.38 -0.59
CA LEU A 253 11.00 1.52 -1.61
C LEU A 253 11.79 1.56 -2.93
N GLY A 254 12.25 2.75 -3.32
CA GLY A 254 12.99 2.97 -4.56
C GLY A 254 14.50 2.97 -4.40
N SER A 255 15.03 2.18 -3.45
CA SER A 255 16.46 1.86 -3.34
C SER A 255 16.61 0.35 -3.26
N TYR A 256 17.73 -0.20 -3.74
CA TYR A 256 18.06 -1.62 -3.67
C TYR A 256 18.56 -2.07 -2.28
N LEU A 257 18.77 -1.14 -1.35
CA LEU A 257 19.28 -1.44 -0.02
C LEU A 257 18.31 -2.35 0.76
N GLU A 258 18.82 -3.52 1.15
CA GLU A 258 18.15 -4.50 2.00
C GLU A 258 19.10 -4.95 3.12
N PHE A 259 18.61 -4.95 4.36
CA PHE A 259 19.39 -5.36 5.53
C PHE A 259 18.71 -6.54 6.23
N ASP A 260 19.41 -7.66 6.35
CA ASP A 260 18.87 -8.89 6.94
C ASP A 260 18.76 -8.80 8.46
N ILE A 261 17.57 -8.46 8.95
CA ILE A 261 17.27 -8.40 10.39
C ILE A 261 16.83 -9.77 10.94
N MET A 262 16.35 -10.68 10.09
CA MET A 262 15.95 -12.03 10.49
C MET A 262 17.14 -12.85 11.00
N LYS A 263 18.30 -12.73 10.33
CA LYS A 263 19.52 -13.45 10.71
C LYS A 263 19.97 -13.16 12.15
N PRO A 264 20.20 -11.89 12.58
CA PRO A 264 20.53 -11.61 13.97
C PRO A 264 19.38 -11.93 14.93
N LEU A 265 18.12 -11.69 14.53
CA LEU A 265 16.94 -12.04 15.34
C LEU A 265 16.94 -13.51 15.74
N ARG A 266 17.16 -14.41 14.77
CA ARG A 266 17.19 -15.87 14.98
C ARG A 266 18.47 -16.39 15.60
N ALA A 267 19.57 -15.62 15.50
CA ALA A 267 20.80 -15.89 16.25
C ALA A 267 20.69 -15.53 17.74
N GLY A 268 19.53 -15.04 18.20
CA GLY A 268 19.29 -14.71 19.60
C GLY A 268 19.67 -13.29 20.00
N ALA A 269 19.76 -12.36 19.04
CA ALA A 269 20.01 -10.95 19.34
C ALA A 269 19.00 -10.41 20.37
N SER A 270 19.51 -9.65 21.33
CA SER A 270 18.75 -8.88 22.31
C SER A 270 17.93 -7.77 21.64
N ASP A 271 16.92 -7.26 22.34
CA ASP A 271 16.13 -6.13 21.83
C ASP A 271 17.00 -4.89 21.58
N GLU A 272 18.05 -4.67 22.37
CA GLU A 272 18.97 -3.55 22.19
C GLU A 272 19.85 -3.68 20.94
N GLU A 273 20.29 -4.90 20.63
CA GLU A 273 20.98 -5.17 19.35
C GLU A 273 20.05 -4.93 18.16
N LEU A 274 18.78 -5.31 18.27
CA LEU A 274 17.79 -5.04 17.23
C LEU A 274 17.49 -3.54 17.10
N ARG A 275 17.42 -2.78 18.21
CA ARG A 275 17.27 -1.31 18.16
C ARG A 275 18.43 -0.64 17.41
N ARG A 276 19.66 -1.02 17.73
CA ARG A 276 20.85 -0.53 17.01
C ARG A 276 20.78 -0.89 15.53
N PHE A 277 20.34 -2.11 15.19
CA PHE A 277 20.14 -2.51 13.79
C PHE A 277 19.13 -1.59 13.07
N PHE A 278 18.00 -1.24 13.71
CA PHE A 278 17.04 -0.30 13.12
C PHE A 278 17.65 1.08 12.87
N ILE A 279 18.37 1.63 13.85
CA ILE A 279 19.04 2.94 13.74
C ILE A 279 20.05 2.92 12.58
N ASP A 280 20.90 1.90 12.53
CA ASP A 280 21.89 1.68 11.48
C ASP A 280 21.27 1.62 10.07
N VAL A 281 20.05 1.10 9.94
CA VAL A 281 19.33 1.06 8.65
C VAL A 281 18.71 2.41 8.32
N VAL A 282 18.17 3.11 9.32
CA VAL A 282 17.64 4.48 9.15
C VAL A 282 18.74 5.45 8.72
N ASP A 283 19.93 5.35 9.30
CA ASP A 283 21.08 6.20 8.95
C ASP A 283 21.56 5.98 7.51
N ARG A 284 21.24 4.82 6.92
CA ARG A 284 21.52 4.49 5.51
C ARG A 284 20.36 4.80 4.58
N LYS A 285 19.30 5.45 5.07
CA LYS A 285 18.18 5.87 4.24
C LYS A 285 18.66 6.94 3.25
N PRO A 286 18.52 6.71 1.93
CA PRO A 286 18.94 7.69 0.95
C PRO A 286 18.05 8.94 1.02
N GLU A 287 18.63 10.09 0.70
CA GLU A 287 17.92 11.39 0.68
C GLU A 287 16.75 11.37 -0.31
N GLN A 288 16.89 10.64 -1.42
CA GLN A 288 15.87 10.47 -2.45
C GLN A 288 15.85 9.03 -2.99
N HIS A 289 14.79 8.65 -3.69
CA HIS A 289 14.71 7.35 -4.34
C HIS A 289 15.46 7.34 -5.69
N ASP A 290 15.88 6.16 -6.14
CA ASP A 290 16.67 5.98 -7.37
C ASP A 290 15.81 5.74 -8.63
N PHE A 291 14.47 5.76 -8.52
CA PHE A 291 13.55 5.37 -9.60
C PHE A 291 13.82 6.02 -10.96
N ARG A 292 14.38 7.24 -11.01
CA ARG A 292 14.62 7.98 -12.25
C ARG A 292 15.94 7.65 -12.93
N ASN A 293 16.97 7.32 -12.15
CA ASN A 293 18.34 7.36 -12.63
C ASN A 293 18.96 5.96 -12.69
N ASN A 294 18.77 5.12 -11.67
CA ASN A 294 19.55 3.89 -11.50
C ASN A 294 18.80 2.77 -10.75
N TYR A 295 17.48 2.84 -10.62
CA TYR A 295 16.75 1.76 -9.93
C TYR A 295 16.68 0.51 -10.82
N GLN A 296 17.36 -0.55 -10.38
CA GLN A 296 17.22 -1.88 -10.96
C GLN A 296 16.31 -2.72 -10.05
N PRO A 297 15.16 -3.19 -10.54
CA PRO A 297 14.28 -4.04 -9.77
C PRO A 297 14.91 -5.42 -9.52
N ASP A 298 15.45 -5.64 -8.32
CA ASP A 298 15.96 -6.97 -7.93
C ASP A 298 14.85 -7.91 -7.45
N ARG A 299 13.68 -7.37 -7.11
CA ARG A 299 12.52 -8.11 -6.58
C ARG A 299 11.22 -7.54 -7.12
N LYS A 300 10.23 -8.42 -7.32
CA LYS A 300 8.86 -8.01 -7.65
C LYS A 300 8.19 -7.34 -6.44
N MET A 301 7.24 -6.43 -6.70
CA MET A 301 6.49 -5.69 -5.67
C MET A 301 5.82 -6.62 -4.64
N ILE A 302 5.35 -7.78 -5.10
CA ILE A 302 4.73 -8.82 -4.26
C ILE A 302 5.70 -9.46 -3.26
N ALA A 303 7.01 -9.43 -3.53
CA ALA A 303 8.03 -10.06 -2.71
C ALA A 303 8.60 -9.12 -1.65
N ILE A 304 8.37 -7.81 -1.79
CA ILE A 304 8.88 -6.80 -0.86
C ILE A 304 7.83 -6.36 0.17
N GLY A 305 6.66 -6.99 0.19
CA GLY A 305 5.68 -6.76 1.24
C GLY A 305 5.91 -7.67 2.46
N GLY A 306 5.39 -7.25 3.62
CA GLY A 306 5.49 -7.94 4.90
C GLY A 306 4.46 -7.42 5.89
#